data_AF-A0A533TH71-F1
#
_entry.id   AF-A0A533TH71-F1
#
_cell.length_a   1.000
_cell.length_b   1.000
_cell.length_c   1.000
_cell.angle_alpha   90.00
_cell.angle_beta   90.00
_cell.angle_gamma   90.00
#
_symmetry.space_group_name_H-M   'P 1'
#
loop_
_entity.id
_entity.type
_entity.pdbx_description
1 polymer ?
#
loop_
_entity_poly.entity_id
_entity_poly.type
_entity_poly.pdbx_seq_one_letter_code
_entity_poly.pdbx_strand_id
1 'polypeptide(L)'
;MCARPFCGATGLNNSSLIMASNPDPVHIVIGYSKHHLHDRALFSFPCVLMLLEGDPFQALLDGKVDALVIPAADLPDRLPASLEVAALITQTIIQYVDASHPLYDKNVIVVKNDRADLKVLFALLDIRQTYGKVYLTGAGAGGRDYLTIRADSLLRNADVIFYDDLIDTGLLDFYTAEKIFVGKRKGRHHADQDAINQQLYHAALKKQVVVRLKGGDPLIFGRGGEEMAYLQERHIDVEIVAGVSAVQSAAASAGIPLTLRAVSGGVTLLSAHNALAGSTDPTLVYYMCASRLNELQRTLKAEGIDPQIPVALVYKAGFVDESVTLTTIDSMHLQEQASPLLAIIGRTASLYRRRPKILYTGTEPCRCLLPGKIVSLISLKNQANSYNDIDLSLFSGIAFTTPEQVDSFLEIFGQISSRLVLYAYGKATAEKLREKGYNATTQELMP
;
A
#
# COMPACT_ATOMS: atom_id res chain seq x y z
N MET A 1 -5.70 61.40 10.04
CA MET A 1 -6.06 62.00 11.34
C MET A 1 -5.60 61.06 12.45
N CYS A 2 -4.84 61.60 13.40
CA CYS A 2 -4.38 61.02 14.67
C CYS A 2 -5.52 60.30 15.45
N ALA A 3 -5.35 59.45 16.46
CA ALA A 3 -4.26 59.20 17.41
C ALA A 3 -4.50 57.83 18.12
N ARG A 4 -3.47 57.26 18.78
CA ARG A 4 -3.63 56.34 19.93
C ARG A 4 -3.91 57.15 21.22
N PRO A 5 -4.56 56.60 22.28
CA PRO A 5 -3.86 56.02 23.46
C PRO A 5 -4.62 54.80 24.09
N PHE A 6 -4.04 53.80 24.80
CA PHE A 6 -3.30 53.68 26.09
C PHE A 6 -4.16 53.53 27.38
N CYS A 7 -3.98 52.38 28.07
CA CYS A 7 -4.04 52.02 29.52
C CYS A 7 -5.30 52.03 30.42
N GLY A 8 -5.34 51.03 31.31
CA GLY A 8 -5.85 51.07 32.71
C GLY A 8 -7.11 50.22 32.98
N ALA A 9 -7.04 49.02 33.60
CA ALA A 9 -6.88 48.67 35.02
C ALA A 9 -8.22 48.49 35.79
N THR A 10 -8.23 47.47 36.68
CA THR A 10 -9.23 47.08 37.71
C THR A 10 -10.43 46.26 37.19
N GLY A 11 -10.89 45.16 37.77
CA GLY A 11 -10.84 44.70 39.16
C GLY A 11 -12.27 44.70 39.74
N LEU A 12 -12.96 43.55 39.64
CA LEU A 12 -14.14 43.10 40.41
C LEU A 12 -15.41 43.98 40.40
N ASN A 13 -16.50 43.48 39.77
CA ASN A 13 -17.69 43.00 40.50
C ASN A 13 -18.83 42.50 39.60
N ASN A 14 -19.27 41.27 39.91
CA ASN A 14 -20.61 40.68 39.82
C ASN A 14 -21.63 41.18 38.78
N SER A 15 -21.95 40.30 37.84
CA SER A 15 -23.33 40.07 37.40
C SER A 15 -23.49 38.68 36.78
N SER A 16 -24.01 37.76 37.60
CA SER A 16 -24.98 36.73 37.20
C SER A 16 -24.73 36.04 35.86
N LEU A 17 -23.77 35.10 35.84
CA LEU A 17 -23.84 34.01 34.89
C LEU A 17 -25.06 33.17 35.28
N ILE A 18 -26.00 33.08 34.35
CA ILE A 18 -27.22 32.29 34.40
C ILE A 18 -26.84 30.89 34.92
N MET A 19 -27.24 30.61 36.16
CA MET A 19 -27.37 29.25 36.68
C MET A 19 -28.46 28.58 35.83
N ALA A 20 -28.04 28.03 34.70
CA ALA A 20 -28.83 27.01 34.02
C ALA A 20 -29.00 25.89 35.06
N SER A 21 -30.26 25.71 35.47
CA SER A 21 -30.75 24.60 36.25
C SER A 21 -29.99 23.33 35.90
N ASN A 22 -29.27 22.80 36.88
CA ASN A 22 -28.67 21.47 36.84
C ASN A 22 -29.79 20.50 36.44
N PRO A 23 -29.77 19.86 35.25
CA PRO A 23 -30.72 18.80 34.97
C PRO A 23 -30.48 17.70 36.02
N ASP A 24 -31.55 17.04 36.46
CA ASP A 24 -31.47 15.90 37.39
C ASP A 24 -30.27 14.99 37.05
N PRO A 25 -29.54 14.43 38.04
CA PRO A 25 -28.41 13.59 37.75
C PRO A 25 -28.86 12.48 36.79
N VAL A 26 -28.29 12.47 35.58
CA VAL A 26 -28.58 11.45 34.57
C VAL A 26 -28.27 10.11 35.23
N HIS A 27 -29.31 9.38 35.65
CA HIS A 27 -29.17 8.07 36.26
C HIS A 27 -28.92 7.06 35.16
N ILE A 28 -27.67 7.02 34.67
CA ILE A 28 -27.26 6.09 33.63
C ILE A 28 -27.24 4.69 34.23
N VAL A 29 -28.09 3.81 33.70
CA VAL A 29 -28.11 2.40 34.08
C VAL A 29 -27.24 1.61 33.10
N ILE A 30 -26.14 1.06 33.61
CA ILE A 30 -25.21 0.25 32.82
C ILE A 30 -25.48 -1.22 33.15
N GLY A 31 -25.98 -1.96 32.15
CA GLY A 31 -26.16 -3.39 32.21
C GLY A 31 -24.84 -4.14 31.98
N TYR A 32 -24.67 -5.28 32.64
CA TYR A 32 -23.56 -6.21 32.34
C TYR A 32 -24.02 -7.66 32.55
N SER A 33 -23.37 -8.60 31.86
CA SER A 33 -23.61 -10.04 32.03
C SER A 33 -22.47 -10.70 32.82
N LYS A 34 -22.77 -11.84 33.47
CA LYS A 34 -21.83 -12.83 34.06
C LYS A 34 -20.49 -12.28 34.61
N HIS A 35 -20.43 -11.74 35.83
CA HIS A 35 -19.15 -11.38 36.48
C HIS A 35 -18.19 -10.44 35.70
N HIS A 36 -18.53 -9.91 34.52
CA HIS A 36 -17.57 -9.24 33.63
C HIS A 36 -17.31 -7.75 33.95
N LEU A 37 -17.78 -7.27 35.11
CA LEU A 37 -17.58 -5.90 35.55
C LEU A 37 -17.25 -5.87 37.04
N HIS A 38 -15.95 -5.90 37.34
CA HIS A 38 -15.45 -6.02 38.71
C HIS A 38 -15.11 -4.67 39.37
N ASP A 39 -14.86 -3.62 38.58
CA ASP A 39 -14.40 -2.33 39.11
C ASP A 39 -15.37 -1.19 38.77
N ARG A 40 -16.03 -0.65 39.81
CA ARG A 40 -16.89 0.54 39.69
C ARG A 40 -16.09 1.80 39.41
N ALA A 41 -14.78 1.83 39.72
CA ALA A 41 -13.92 2.99 39.53
C ALA A 41 -13.65 3.30 38.04
N LEU A 42 -14.03 2.40 37.13
CA LEU A 42 -13.92 2.62 35.68
C LEU A 42 -14.78 3.81 35.21
N PHE A 43 -15.93 4.06 35.86
CA PHE A 43 -16.83 5.13 35.49
C PHE A 43 -16.64 6.31 36.44
N SER A 44 -16.01 7.39 35.95
CA SER A 44 -15.78 8.62 36.71
C SER A 44 -17.03 9.52 36.81
N PHE A 45 -18.21 9.00 36.47
CA PHE A 45 -19.49 9.71 36.46
C PHE A 45 -20.56 8.88 37.20
N PRO A 46 -21.62 9.53 37.73
CA PRO A 46 -22.70 8.82 38.42
C PRO A 46 -23.38 7.80 37.49
N CYS A 47 -23.34 6.52 37.85
CA CYS A 47 -24.04 5.46 37.13
C CYS A 47 -24.50 4.35 38.09
N VAL A 48 -25.52 3.60 37.67
CA VAL A 48 -26.03 2.42 38.37
C VAL A 48 -25.64 1.20 37.57
N LEU A 49 -24.90 0.28 38.18
CA LEU A 49 -24.54 -0.99 37.55
C LEU A 49 -25.60 -2.04 37.83
N MET A 50 -26.13 -2.66 36.78
CA MET A 50 -27.19 -3.67 36.85
C MET A 50 -26.71 -4.98 36.24
N LEU A 51 -26.71 -6.06 37.03
CA LEU A 51 -26.50 -7.40 36.50
C LEU A 51 -27.76 -7.81 35.73
N LEU A 52 -27.59 -8.23 34.48
CA LEU A 52 -28.69 -8.65 33.62
C LEU A 52 -28.88 -10.16 33.65
N GLU A 53 -30.13 -10.58 33.81
CA GLU A 53 -30.58 -11.96 33.61
C GLU A 53 -31.29 -12.04 32.24
N GLY A 54 -30.86 -12.96 31.37
CA GLY A 54 -31.44 -13.14 30.03
C GLY A 54 -30.61 -12.48 28.91
N ASP A 55 -31.28 -12.12 27.81
CA ASP A 55 -30.64 -11.52 26.64
C ASP A 55 -30.24 -10.04 26.91
N PRO A 56 -28.93 -9.73 26.95
CA PRO A 56 -28.46 -8.39 27.27
C PRO A 56 -28.76 -7.36 26.17
N PHE A 57 -28.82 -7.77 24.90
CA PHE A 57 -29.14 -6.87 23.80
C PHE A 57 -30.62 -6.49 23.81
N GLN A 58 -31.51 -7.45 24.12
CA GLN A 58 -32.93 -7.16 24.27
C GLN A 58 -33.19 -6.23 25.46
N ALA A 59 -32.47 -6.39 26.58
CA ALA A 59 -32.58 -5.48 27.72
C ALA A 59 -32.20 -4.02 27.37
N LEU A 60 -31.15 -3.85 26.55
CA LEU A 60 -30.77 -2.54 26.01
C LEU A 60 -31.86 -1.99 25.07
N LEU A 61 -32.38 -2.81 24.14
CA LEU A 61 -33.45 -2.41 23.22
C LEU A 61 -34.74 -2.00 23.93
N ASP A 62 -35.14 -2.75 24.96
CA ASP A 62 -36.31 -2.48 25.81
C ASP A 62 -36.14 -1.21 26.67
N GLY A 63 -34.93 -0.66 26.76
CA GLY A 63 -34.63 0.50 27.61
C GLY A 63 -34.57 0.17 29.11
N LYS A 64 -34.34 -1.11 29.47
CA LYS A 64 -34.10 -1.51 30.86
C LYS A 64 -32.75 -0.99 31.36
N VAL A 65 -31.82 -0.80 30.44
CA VAL A 65 -30.50 -0.19 30.66
C VAL A 65 -30.22 0.83 29.56
N ASP A 66 -29.39 1.82 29.86
CA ASP A 66 -28.95 2.87 28.95
C ASP A 66 -27.75 2.43 28.10
N ALA A 67 -26.87 1.62 28.70
CA ALA A 67 -25.68 1.07 28.06
C ALA A 67 -25.45 -0.37 28.52
N LEU A 68 -24.77 -1.15 27.69
CA LEU A 68 -24.44 -2.53 27.96
C LEU A 68 -22.92 -2.73 27.91
N VAL A 69 -22.34 -3.32 28.95
CA VAL A 69 -20.95 -3.76 28.97
C VAL A 69 -20.90 -5.28 28.82
N ILE A 70 -20.19 -5.75 27.80
CA ILE A 70 -19.95 -7.18 27.55
C ILE A 70 -18.48 -7.40 27.15
N PRO A 71 -17.96 -8.63 27.32
CA PRO A 71 -16.68 -9.00 26.75
C PRO A 71 -16.66 -8.72 25.25
N ALA A 72 -15.56 -8.15 24.76
CA ALA A 72 -15.44 -7.82 23.34
C ALA A 72 -15.46 -9.08 22.44
N ALA A 73 -15.01 -10.22 22.97
CA ALA A 73 -15.07 -11.53 22.31
C ALA A 73 -16.51 -12.08 22.18
N ASP A 74 -17.47 -11.59 22.97
CA ASP A 74 -18.87 -12.02 22.94
C ASP A 74 -19.74 -11.13 22.03
N LEU A 75 -19.14 -10.11 21.41
CA LEU A 75 -19.84 -9.24 20.47
C LEU A 75 -20.19 -10.02 19.20
N PRO A 76 -21.46 -10.00 18.73
CA PRO A 76 -21.83 -10.68 17.50
C PRO A 76 -21.19 -10.00 16.28
N ASP A 77 -20.96 -10.78 15.21
CA ASP A 77 -20.43 -10.27 13.92
C ASP A 77 -21.20 -9.07 13.38
N ARG A 78 -22.51 -9.02 13.66
CA ARG A 78 -23.39 -7.91 13.28
C ARG A 78 -24.31 -7.55 14.43
N LEU A 79 -24.11 -6.35 14.97
CA LEU A 79 -25.05 -5.74 15.91
C LEU A 79 -26.40 -5.43 15.23
N PRO A 80 -27.51 -5.46 15.99
CA PRO A 80 -28.78 -4.89 15.54
C PRO A 80 -28.58 -3.45 15.04
N ALA A 81 -29.28 -3.07 13.96
CA ALA A 81 -29.07 -1.76 13.31
C ALA A 81 -29.34 -0.54 14.21
N SER A 82 -30.11 -0.73 15.28
CA SER A 82 -30.40 0.27 16.30
C SER A 82 -29.33 0.37 17.40
N LEU A 83 -28.31 -0.48 17.38
CA LEU A 83 -27.24 -0.55 18.38
C LEU A 83 -25.87 -0.28 17.73
N GLU A 84 -24.93 0.19 18.54
CA GLU A 84 -23.54 0.42 18.14
C GLU A 84 -22.59 0.34 19.32
N VAL A 85 -21.30 0.14 19.04
CA VAL A 85 -20.23 0.16 20.05
C VAL A 85 -19.80 1.60 20.34
N ALA A 86 -20.14 2.10 21.52
CA ALA A 86 -19.73 3.41 22.00
C ALA A 86 -18.26 3.48 22.42
N ALA A 87 -17.72 2.42 23.05
CA ALA A 87 -16.34 2.39 23.53
C ALA A 87 -15.77 0.98 23.63
N LEU A 88 -14.46 0.84 23.44
CA LEU A 88 -13.67 -0.32 23.86
C LEU A 88 -12.91 0.05 25.13
N ILE A 89 -13.02 -0.76 26.17
CA ILE A 89 -12.42 -0.51 27.48
C ILE A 89 -11.54 -1.69 27.90
N THR A 90 -10.45 -1.41 28.62
CA THR A 90 -9.63 -2.46 29.24
C THR A 90 -10.03 -2.60 30.71
N GLN A 91 -10.25 -3.82 31.19
CA GLN A 91 -10.26 -4.07 32.64
C GLN A 91 -8.92 -4.66 33.04
N THR A 92 -8.21 -3.94 33.91
CA THR A 92 -6.96 -4.41 34.48
C THR A 92 -7.30 -5.56 35.43
N ILE A 93 -6.72 -6.75 35.20
CA ILE A 93 -6.78 -7.97 36.02
C ILE A 93 -7.85 -8.98 35.56
N ILE A 94 -7.46 -9.88 34.66
CA ILE A 94 -7.97 -11.25 34.65
C ILE A 94 -6.81 -12.18 35.05
N GLN A 95 -6.91 -12.80 36.23
CA GLN A 95 -6.09 -13.95 36.57
C GLN A 95 -6.80 -15.18 36.02
N TYR A 96 -6.28 -15.73 34.91
CA TYR A 96 -6.78 -16.90 34.17
C TYR A 96 -8.10 -16.73 33.40
N VAL A 97 -8.06 -16.93 32.08
CA VAL A 97 -8.75 -17.97 31.29
C VAL A 97 -8.65 -17.61 29.79
N ASP A 98 -8.28 -18.62 28.99
CA ASP A 98 -8.13 -18.72 27.53
C ASP A 98 -7.73 -17.47 26.71
N ALA A 99 -6.43 -17.34 26.43
CA ALA A 99 -5.82 -16.30 25.60
C ALA A 99 -6.04 -16.50 24.08
N SER A 100 -7.05 -17.27 23.67
CA SER A 100 -7.30 -17.62 22.27
C SER A 100 -7.84 -16.46 21.44
N HIS A 101 -8.62 -15.54 22.04
CA HIS A 101 -9.18 -14.37 21.36
C HIS A 101 -8.37 -13.09 21.64
N PRO A 102 -8.01 -12.26 20.65
CA PRO A 102 -7.14 -11.10 20.84
C PRO A 102 -7.72 -9.95 21.67
N LEU A 103 -9.02 -9.95 21.91
CA LEU A 103 -9.72 -8.97 22.75
C LEU A 103 -10.16 -9.57 24.09
N TYR A 104 -9.57 -10.69 24.53
CA TYR A 104 -9.98 -11.42 25.73
C TYR A 104 -9.95 -10.60 27.03
N ASP A 105 -9.09 -9.59 27.13
CA ASP A 105 -9.00 -8.67 28.28
C ASP A 105 -9.79 -7.37 28.10
N LYS A 106 -10.55 -7.26 26.99
CA LYS A 106 -11.29 -6.06 26.62
C LYS A 106 -12.79 -6.28 26.77
N ASN A 107 -13.48 -5.23 27.19
CA ASN A 107 -14.93 -5.14 27.14
C ASN A 107 -15.34 -4.05 26.16
N VAL A 108 -16.54 -4.17 25.61
CA VAL A 108 -17.17 -3.15 24.78
C VAL A 108 -18.38 -2.57 25.49
N ILE A 109 -18.58 -1.28 25.30
CA ILE A 109 -19.78 -0.57 25.72
C ILE A 109 -20.67 -0.42 24.49
N VAL A 110 -21.85 -1.03 24.53
CA VAL A 110 -22.87 -0.98 23.47
C VAL A 110 -23.99 -0.05 23.90
N VAL A 111 -24.43 0.83 23.01
CA VAL A 111 -25.52 1.80 23.24
C VAL A 111 -26.50 1.77 22.08
N LYS A 112 -27.67 2.38 22.26
CA LYS A 112 -28.56 2.68 21.13
C LYS A 112 -27.98 3.79 20.25
N ASN A 113 -28.16 3.67 18.95
CA ASN A 113 -27.58 4.59 17.97
C ASN A 113 -28.11 6.04 18.09
N ASP A 114 -29.30 6.23 18.67
CA ASP A 114 -29.95 7.52 18.93
C ASP A 114 -29.45 8.23 20.20
N ARG A 115 -28.68 7.54 21.05
CA ARG A 115 -28.09 8.07 22.29
C ARG A 115 -26.75 8.76 22.07
N ALA A 116 -26.76 9.87 21.34
CA ALA A 116 -25.56 10.69 21.07
C ALA A 116 -24.88 11.19 22.35
N ASP A 117 -25.66 11.47 23.40
CA ASP A 117 -25.19 11.85 24.74
C ASP A 117 -24.26 10.79 25.35
N LEU A 118 -24.63 9.51 25.27
CA LEU A 118 -23.83 8.42 25.79
C LEU A 118 -22.57 8.18 24.97
N LYS A 119 -22.61 8.40 23.66
CA LYS A 119 -21.41 8.31 22.81
C LYS A 119 -20.35 9.31 23.27
N VAL A 120 -20.75 10.55 23.52
CA VAL A 120 -19.85 11.61 24.01
C VAL A 120 -19.33 11.25 25.41
N LEU A 121 -20.17 10.70 26.26
CA LEU A 121 -19.79 10.31 27.61
C LEU A 121 -18.75 9.17 27.62
N PHE A 122 -19.00 8.10 26.87
CA PHE A 122 -18.14 6.92 26.83
C PHE A 122 -16.91 7.10 25.94
N ALA A 123 -16.88 8.11 25.07
CA ALA A 123 -15.73 8.45 24.25
C ALA A 123 -14.43 8.55 25.08
N LEU A 124 -14.48 9.16 26.26
CA LEU A 124 -13.29 9.32 27.11
C LEU A 124 -12.72 8.00 27.66
N LEU A 125 -13.53 6.94 27.68
CA LEU A 125 -13.11 5.60 28.10
C LEU A 125 -12.61 4.75 26.93
N ASP A 126 -12.90 5.17 25.69
CA ASP A 126 -12.60 4.39 24.51
C ASP A 126 -11.10 4.38 24.20
N ILE A 127 -10.44 3.26 24.53
CA ILE A 127 -9.00 3.09 24.33
C ILE A 127 -8.61 3.19 22.85
N ARG A 128 -9.55 2.94 21.94
CA ARG A 128 -9.33 3.06 20.48
C ARG A 128 -8.98 4.47 20.06
N GLN A 129 -9.40 5.50 20.79
CA GLN A 129 -9.04 6.89 20.48
C GLN A 129 -7.54 7.16 20.57
N THR A 130 -6.83 6.30 21.28
CA THR A 130 -5.39 6.39 21.41
C THR A 130 -4.65 5.50 20.42
N TYR A 131 -5.34 4.64 19.68
CA TYR A 131 -4.67 3.77 18.72
C TYR A 131 -4.21 4.58 17.51
N GLY A 132 -3.08 4.15 16.99
CA GLY A 132 -2.58 4.56 15.70
C GLY A 132 -3.41 3.98 14.57
N LYS A 133 -3.16 4.46 13.36
CA LYS A 133 -3.85 4.03 12.15
C LYS A 133 -2.90 3.25 11.24
N VAL A 134 -3.40 2.17 10.65
CA VAL A 134 -2.65 1.38 9.69
C VAL A 134 -3.10 1.70 8.26
N TYR A 135 -2.15 2.01 7.40
CA TYR A 135 -2.37 2.24 5.98
C TYR A 135 -1.77 1.08 5.17
N LEU A 136 -2.63 0.22 4.62
CA LEU A 136 -2.22 -0.82 3.67
C LEU A 136 -2.01 -0.16 2.31
N THR A 137 -0.77 0.09 1.94
CA THR A 137 -0.41 1.01 0.85
C THR A 137 0.31 0.28 -0.27
N GLY A 138 -0.20 0.42 -1.49
CA GLY A 138 0.44 -0.09 -2.70
C GLY A 138 1.61 0.78 -3.13
N ALA A 139 2.78 0.17 -3.27
CA ALA A 139 3.98 0.83 -3.78
C ALA A 139 3.96 0.99 -5.32
N GLY A 140 3.06 0.27 -5.98
CA GLY A 140 3.15 0.03 -7.40
C GLY A 140 4.22 -1.01 -7.75
N ALA A 141 4.28 -1.43 -9.00
CA ALA A 141 5.34 -2.32 -9.51
C ALA A 141 6.35 -1.52 -10.32
N GLY A 142 7.51 -1.25 -9.71
CA GLY A 142 8.60 -0.45 -10.27
C GLY A 142 9.22 0.46 -9.22
N GLY A 143 9.84 1.55 -9.68
CA GLY A 143 10.42 2.59 -8.82
C GLY A 143 9.39 3.60 -8.30
N ARG A 144 9.89 4.70 -7.73
CA ARG A 144 9.09 5.78 -7.12
C ARG A 144 7.99 6.37 -8.01
N ASP A 145 8.20 6.37 -9.33
CA ASP A 145 7.25 6.88 -10.32
C ASP A 145 5.92 6.10 -10.37
N TYR A 146 5.88 4.90 -9.76
CA TYR A 146 4.67 4.09 -9.66
C TYR A 146 3.87 4.31 -8.37
N LEU A 147 4.39 5.15 -7.45
CA LEU A 147 3.63 5.56 -6.28
C LEU A 147 2.47 6.47 -6.67
N THR A 148 1.33 6.27 -6.01
CA THR A 148 0.27 7.28 -6.04
C THR A 148 0.70 8.49 -5.21
N ILE A 149 0.15 9.67 -5.53
CA ILE A 149 0.37 10.90 -4.73
C ILE A 149 -0.01 10.65 -3.25
N ARG A 150 -1.07 9.86 -3.04
CA ARG A 150 -1.51 9.48 -1.69
C ARG A 150 -0.48 8.60 -0.97
N ALA A 151 0.11 7.62 -1.66
CA ALA A 151 1.15 6.77 -1.10
C ALA A 151 2.41 7.58 -0.73
N ASP A 152 2.91 8.44 -1.63
CA ASP A 152 4.08 9.30 -1.33
C ASP A 152 3.80 10.23 -0.14
N SER A 153 2.60 10.81 -0.06
CA SER A 153 2.19 11.65 1.07
C SER A 153 2.17 10.87 2.39
N LEU A 154 1.61 9.66 2.42
CA LEU A 154 1.59 8.84 3.63
C LEU A 154 2.99 8.41 4.05
N LEU A 155 3.83 7.98 3.11
CA LEU A 155 5.20 7.56 3.40
C LEU A 155 6.04 8.69 4.03
N ARG A 156 5.78 9.96 3.64
CA ARG A 156 6.43 11.13 4.25
C ARG A 156 5.97 11.43 5.68
N ASN A 157 4.75 11.05 6.04
CA ASN A 157 4.13 11.36 7.34
C ASN A 157 4.01 10.13 8.24
N ALA A 158 4.54 8.98 7.82
CA ALA A 158 4.52 7.76 8.61
C ALA A 158 5.52 7.86 9.77
N ASP A 159 5.16 7.26 10.89
CA ASP A 159 6.11 7.01 11.98
C ASP A 159 6.95 5.76 11.67
N VAL A 160 6.31 4.74 11.07
CA VAL A 160 6.92 3.45 10.73
C VAL A 160 6.39 2.89 9.41
N ILE A 161 7.30 2.32 8.61
CA ILE A 161 7.04 1.70 7.32
C ILE A 161 7.43 0.22 7.38
N PHE A 162 6.45 -0.67 7.24
CA PHE A 162 6.65 -2.12 7.09
C PHE A 162 6.67 -2.51 5.61
N TYR A 163 7.76 -3.11 5.13
CA TYR A 163 7.95 -3.44 3.71
C TYR A 163 8.48 -4.86 3.48
N ASP A 164 8.26 -5.43 2.29
CA ASP A 164 8.67 -6.79 1.93
C ASP A 164 9.60 -6.83 0.70
N ASP A 165 9.95 -8.04 0.27
CA ASP A 165 10.92 -8.34 -0.79
C ASP A 165 10.58 -7.73 -2.16
N LEU A 166 9.32 -7.33 -2.40
CA LEU A 166 8.90 -6.77 -3.69
C LEU A 166 9.12 -5.26 -3.79
N ILE A 167 9.56 -4.62 -2.71
CA ILE A 167 9.84 -3.19 -2.65
C ILE A 167 11.29 -2.93 -3.05
N ASP A 168 11.48 -1.99 -3.98
CA ASP A 168 12.81 -1.41 -4.25
C ASP A 168 13.30 -0.68 -3.00
N THR A 169 14.36 -1.15 -2.35
CA THR A 169 14.86 -0.52 -1.11
C THR A 169 15.31 0.91 -1.33
N GLY A 170 15.80 1.26 -2.53
CA GLY A 170 16.18 2.65 -2.87
C GLY A 170 14.99 3.61 -2.84
N LEU A 171 13.76 3.11 -2.97
CA LEU A 171 12.54 3.91 -2.76
C LEU A 171 12.43 4.42 -1.33
N LEU A 172 12.87 3.62 -0.36
CA LEU A 172 12.66 3.92 1.07
C LEU A 172 13.60 5.04 1.55
N ASP A 173 14.70 5.31 0.85
CA ASP A 173 15.68 6.32 1.22
C ASP A 173 15.13 7.75 1.13
N PHE A 174 14.03 7.95 0.39
CA PHE A 174 13.32 9.22 0.31
C PHE A 174 12.48 9.54 1.56
N TYR A 175 12.32 8.61 2.49
CA TYR A 175 11.45 8.74 3.66
C TYR A 175 12.23 8.56 4.96
N THR A 176 11.89 9.37 5.97
CA THR A 176 12.61 9.44 7.26
C THR A 176 12.05 8.50 8.34
N ALA A 177 10.87 7.91 8.10
CA ALA A 177 10.21 7.00 9.03
C ALA A 177 11.10 5.78 9.36
N GLU A 178 10.82 5.14 10.51
CA GLU A 178 11.43 3.85 10.86
C GLU A 178 11.06 2.80 9.79
N LYS A 179 12.03 2.02 9.30
CA LYS A 179 11.83 1.04 8.23
C LYS A 179 12.00 -0.36 8.79
N ILE A 180 10.92 -1.15 8.75
CA ILE A 180 10.90 -2.52 9.26
C ILE A 180 10.68 -3.48 8.09
N PHE A 181 11.69 -4.28 7.80
CA PHE A 181 11.59 -5.33 6.80
C PHE A 181 10.81 -6.54 7.35
N VAL A 182 9.78 -6.95 6.61
CA VAL A 182 8.88 -8.06 6.94
C VAL A 182 8.81 -9.15 5.86
N GLY A 183 9.74 -9.12 4.90
CA GLY A 183 9.85 -10.14 3.86
C GLY A 183 10.26 -11.52 4.39
N LYS A 184 10.16 -12.54 3.54
CA LYS A 184 10.27 -13.94 3.97
C LYS A 184 11.72 -14.37 4.08
N ARG A 185 12.12 -14.91 5.23
CA ARG A 185 13.29 -15.81 5.33
C ARG A 185 12.78 -17.23 5.03
N LYS A 186 13.27 -17.87 3.96
CA LYS A 186 12.77 -19.15 3.42
C LYS A 186 12.27 -20.15 4.50
N GLY A 187 10.99 -20.56 4.43
CA GLY A 187 10.52 -21.85 4.98
C GLY A 187 9.24 -21.92 5.82
N ARG A 188 8.55 -20.83 6.23
CA ARG A 188 7.39 -20.91 7.16
C ARG A 188 6.24 -19.93 6.86
N HIS A 189 5.48 -20.16 5.79
CA HIS A 189 4.50 -19.20 5.24
C HIS A 189 3.36 -18.70 6.14
N HIS A 190 2.82 -19.53 7.04
CA HIS A 190 1.72 -19.12 7.93
C HIS A 190 2.25 -18.34 9.15
N ALA A 191 3.26 -18.89 9.82
CA ALA A 191 3.89 -18.26 10.98
C ALA A 191 4.48 -16.88 10.66
N ASP A 192 4.96 -16.69 9.42
CA ASP A 192 5.47 -15.40 8.96
C ASP A 192 4.35 -14.35 8.85
N GLN A 193 3.14 -14.72 8.39
CA GLN A 193 2.05 -13.74 8.23
C GLN A 193 1.47 -13.30 9.58
N ASP A 194 1.28 -14.24 10.51
CA ASP A 194 0.78 -13.91 11.84
C ASP A 194 1.75 -12.97 12.58
N ALA A 195 3.06 -13.16 12.38
CA ALA A 195 4.08 -12.27 12.91
C ALA A 195 3.97 -10.85 12.32
N ILE A 196 3.74 -10.72 11.02
CA ILE A 196 3.52 -9.40 10.36
C ILE A 196 2.28 -8.73 10.94
N ASN A 197 1.18 -9.46 11.00
CA ASN A 197 -0.09 -8.99 11.54
C ASN A 197 0.07 -8.49 12.99
N GLN A 198 0.79 -9.24 13.82
CA GLN A 198 1.13 -8.84 15.18
C GLN A 198 1.98 -7.56 15.20
N GLN A 199 3.01 -7.45 14.36
CA GLN A 199 3.85 -6.25 14.34
C GLN A 199 3.06 -4.99 13.98
N LEU A 200 2.20 -5.07 12.96
CA LEU A 200 1.31 -3.96 12.57
C LEU A 200 0.39 -3.56 13.73
N TYR A 201 -0.20 -4.55 14.40
CA TYR A 201 -1.04 -4.32 15.57
C TYR A 201 -0.28 -3.63 16.71
N HIS A 202 0.91 -4.11 17.08
CA HIS A 202 1.70 -3.50 18.16
C HIS A 202 2.15 -2.08 17.82
N ALA A 203 2.48 -1.79 16.56
CA ALA A 203 2.81 -0.42 16.14
C ALA A 203 1.59 0.50 16.27
N ALA A 204 0.40 0.04 15.87
CA ALA A 204 -0.84 0.79 16.07
C ALA A 204 -1.14 1.02 17.57
N LEU A 205 -0.91 0.04 18.45
CA LEU A 205 -1.07 0.24 19.91
C LEU A 205 -0.11 1.31 20.48
N LYS A 206 1.05 1.52 19.85
CA LYS A 206 2.00 2.59 20.19
C LYS A 206 1.57 3.97 19.65
N LYS A 207 0.33 4.10 19.16
CA LYS A 207 -0.24 5.34 18.62
C LYS A 207 0.43 5.83 17.34
N GLN A 208 1.11 4.94 16.62
CA GLN A 208 1.89 5.30 15.44
C GLN A 208 1.01 5.42 14.18
N VAL A 209 1.39 6.30 13.26
CA VAL A 209 0.97 6.27 11.85
C VAL A 209 1.77 5.16 11.16
N VAL A 210 1.12 4.03 10.92
CA VAL A 210 1.75 2.82 10.39
C VAL A 210 1.48 2.70 8.90
N VAL A 211 2.52 2.63 8.07
CA VAL A 211 2.39 2.29 6.65
C VAL A 211 2.86 0.86 6.41
N ARG A 212 1.97 -0.03 5.99
CA ARG A 212 2.33 -1.34 5.44
C ARG A 212 2.45 -1.19 3.92
N LEU A 213 3.68 -1.00 3.45
CA LEU A 213 4.00 -0.82 2.04
C LEU A 213 4.14 -2.17 1.34
N LYS A 214 3.32 -2.40 0.31
CA LYS A 214 3.23 -3.68 -0.41
C LYS A 214 3.52 -3.48 -1.89
N GLY A 215 4.28 -4.38 -2.50
CA GLY A 215 4.59 -4.30 -3.93
C GLY A 215 3.32 -4.41 -4.79
N GLY A 216 3.21 -3.57 -5.82
CA GLY A 216 2.00 -3.52 -6.66
C GLY A 216 0.81 -2.92 -5.92
N ASP A 217 -0.29 -3.69 -5.85
CA ASP A 217 -1.53 -3.30 -5.17
C ASP A 217 -1.80 -4.20 -3.94
N PRO A 218 -2.23 -3.65 -2.79
CA PRO A 218 -2.46 -4.44 -1.57
C PRO A 218 -3.48 -5.57 -1.71
N LEU A 219 -4.49 -5.41 -2.58
CA LEU A 219 -5.64 -6.30 -2.68
C LEU A 219 -5.57 -7.27 -3.88
N ILE A 220 -4.60 -7.10 -4.78
CA ILE A 220 -4.37 -8.03 -5.90
C ILE A 220 -3.23 -8.97 -5.55
N PHE A 221 -3.56 -10.18 -5.10
CA PHE A 221 -2.60 -11.22 -4.67
C PHE A 221 -1.61 -10.78 -3.58
N GLY A 222 -1.88 -9.67 -2.90
CA GLY A 222 -1.01 -9.09 -1.88
C GLY A 222 -1.30 -9.57 -0.45
N ARG A 223 -2.34 -10.36 -0.21
CA ARG A 223 -2.84 -10.73 1.14
C ARG A 223 -3.29 -9.55 2.01
N GLY A 224 -3.52 -8.38 1.43
CA GLY A 224 -4.00 -7.21 2.19
C GLY A 224 -5.34 -7.44 2.89
N GLY A 225 -6.21 -8.30 2.33
CA GLY A 225 -7.46 -8.70 2.98
C GLY A 225 -7.26 -9.43 4.32
N GLU A 226 -6.25 -10.30 4.41
CA GLU A 226 -5.93 -11.03 5.66
C GLU A 226 -5.37 -10.08 6.72
N GLU A 227 -4.44 -9.19 6.32
CA GLU A 227 -3.86 -8.16 7.20
C GLU A 227 -4.94 -7.20 7.71
N MET A 228 -5.85 -6.77 6.84
CA MET A 228 -6.98 -5.91 7.18
C MET A 228 -7.92 -6.58 8.17
N ALA A 229 -8.38 -7.80 7.88
CA ALA A 229 -9.30 -8.54 8.74
C ALA A 229 -8.73 -8.70 10.15
N TYR A 230 -7.46 -9.13 10.26
CA TYR A 230 -6.78 -9.28 11.55
C TYR A 230 -6.77 -8.00 12.38
N LEU A 231 -6.51 -6.85 11.75
CA LEU A 231 -6.45 -5.55 12.42
C LEU A 231 -7.84 -5.04 12.80
N GLN A 232 -8.83 -5.21 11.93
CA GLN A 232 -10.22 -4.80 12.16
C GLN A 232 -10.88 -5.60 13.28
N GLU A 233 -10.63 -6.91 13.36
CA GLU A 233 -11.02 -7.76 14.49
C GLU A 233 -10.49 -7.26 15.84
N ARG A 234 -9.44 -6.44 15.82
CA ARG A 234 -8.78 -5.85 17.00
C ARG A 234 -9.08 -4.36 17.15
N HIS A 235 -10.06 -3.86 16.39
CA HIS A 235 -10.48 -2.47 16.36
C HIS A 235 -9.38 -1.46 16.01
N ILE A 236 -8.39 -1.86 15.20
CA ILE A 236 -7.46 -0.93 14.59
C ILE A 236 -8.10 -0.36 13.33
N ASP A 237 -8.07 0.97 13.17
CA ASP A 237 -8.50 1.60 11.92
C ASP A 237 -7.51 1.27 10.81
N VAL A 238 -8.03 0.77 9.69
CA VAL A 238 -7.27 0.37 8.52
C VAL A 238 -7.79 1.09 7.31
N GLU A 239 -6.89 1.79 6.61
CA GLU A 239 -7.20 2.38 5.31
C GLU A 239 -6.35 1.76 4.20
N ILE A 240 -7.01 1.48 3.07
CA ILE A 240 -6.34 0.90 1.90
C ILE A 240 -6.02 2.02 0.92
N VAL A 241 -4.76 2.08 0.50
CA VAL A 241 -4.30 2.95 -0.58
C VAL A 241 -3.88 2.09 -1.75
N ALA A 242 -4.68 2.13 -2.81
CA ALA A 242 -4.43 1.37 -4.03
C ALA A 242 -3.07 1.72 -4.65
N GLY A 243 -2.48 0.75 -5.33
CA GLY A 243 -1.23 0.91 -6.08
C GLY A 243 -1.36 0.47 -7.53
N VAL A 244 -0.39 0.86 -8.36
CA VAL A 244 -0.32 0.38 -9.75
C VAL A 244 0.13 -1.08 -9.75
N SER A 245 -0.80 -2.00 -9.96
CA SER A 245 -0.51 -3.43 -9.87
C SER A 245 0.45 -3.89 -10.98
N ALA A 246 1.19 -4.98 -10.75
CA ALA A 246 2.21 -5.46 -11.67
C ALA A 246 1.67 -5.79 -13.06
N VAL A 247 0.40 -6.19 -13.18
CA VAL A 247 -0.28 -6.36 -14.48
C VAL A 247 -0.36 -5.06 -15.28
N GLN A 248 -0.67 -3.93 -14.63
CA GLN A 248 -0.77 -2.63 -15.29
C GLN A 248 0.62 -2.14 -15.71
N SER A 249 1.61 -2.28 -14.82
CA SER A 249 3.00 -1.96 -15.13
C SER A 249 3.51 -2.78 -16.32
N ALA A 250 3.28 -4.10 -16.31
CA ALA A 250 3.72 -5.01 -17.37
C ALA A 250 3.08 -4.69 -18.71
N ALA A 251 1.77 -4.44 -18.72
CA ALA A 251 1.03 -4.06 -19.92
C ALA A 251 1.55 -2.74 -20.50
N ALA A 252 1.69 -1.71 -19.66
CA ALA A 252 2.13 -0.39 -20.08
C ALA A 252 3.59 -0.39 -20.57
N SER A 253 4.48 -1.12 -19.88
CA SER A 253 5.89 -1.18 -20.20
C SER A 253 6.17 -1.98 -21.48
N ALA A 254 5.44 -3.09 -21.67
CA ALA A 254 5.50 -3.91 -22.87
C ALA A 254 4.70 -3.32 -24.05
N GLY A 255 3.87 -2.30 -23.81
CA GLY A 255 2.98 -1.75 -24.83
C GLY A 255 1.90 -2.75 -25.28
N ILE A 256 1.51 -3.67 -24.40
CA ILE A 256 0.50 -4.69 -24.64
C ILE A 256 -0.83 -4.23 -24.02
N PRO A 257 -1.86 -3.94 -24.82
CA PRO A 257 -3.17 -3.62 -24.27
C PRO A 257 -3.82 -4.89 -23.70
N LEU A 258 -4.28 -4.86 -22.44
CA LEU A 258 -4.92 -6.03 -21.83
C LEU A 258 -6.32 -6.30 -22.40
N THR A 259 -6.99 -5.26 -22.89
CA THR A 259 -8.25 -5.35 -23.62
C THR A 259 -8.11 -4.59 -24.93
N LEU A 260 -8.76 -5.11 -25.98
CA LEU A 260 -8.83 -4.44 -27.26
C LEU A 260 -10.07 -4.93 -28.02
N ARG A 261 -10.86 -4.00 -28.55
CA ARG A 261 -12.08 -4.31 -29.29
C ARG A 261 -11.80 -5.32 -30.41
N ALA A 262 -12.66 -6.32 -30.53
CA ALA A 262 -12.53 -7.44 -31.47
C ALA A 262 -11.30 -8.35 -31.28
N VAL A 263 -10.50 -8.14 -30.24
CA VAL A 263 -9.34 -8.99 -29.90
C VAL A 263 -9.53 -9.66 -28.54
N SER A 264 -9.88 -8.88 -27.51
CA SER A 264 -10.20 -9.39 -26.17
C SER A 264 -11.14 -8.44 -25.43
N GLY A 265 -12.29 -8.98 -24.99
CA GLY A 265 -13.34 -8.23 -24.30
C GLY A 265 -13.16 -8.12 -22.78
N GLY A 266 -12.13 -8.78 -22.21
CA GLY A 266 -11.93 -8.81 -20.77
C GLY A 266 -10.52 -9.27 -20.39
N VAL A 267 -10.24 -9.23 -19.09
CA VAL A 267 -8.96 -9.64 -18.49
C VAL A 267 -9.25 -10.54 -17.30
N THR A 268 -8.49 -11.63 -17.17
CA THR A 268 -8.55 -12.49 -15.99
C THR A 268 -7.19 -12.54 -15.33
N LEU A 269 -7.14 -12.16 -14.05
CA LEU A 269 -5.93 -12.20 -13.24
C LEU A 269 -5.89 -13.51 -12.45
N LEU A 270 -4.81 -14.26 -12.59
CA LEU A 270 -4.68 -15.61 -12.04
C LEU A 270 -3.36 -15.75 -11.27
N SER A 271 -3.37 -16.62 -10.25
CA SER A 271 -2.16 -17.06 -9.58
C SER A 271 -1.76 -18.43 -10.11
N ALA A 272 -0.52 -18.58 -10.55
CA ALA A 272 0.00 -19.88 -10.98
C ALA A 272 0.14 -20.90 -9.84
N HIS A 273 -0.05 -20.52 -8.57
CA HIS A 273 -0.03 -21.48 -7.44
C HIS A 273 -1.24 -22.43 -7.44
N ASN A 274 -2.37 -21.98 -7.96
CA ASN A 274 -3.57 -22.81 -8.07
C ASN A 274 -3.75 -23.38 -9.49
N ALA A 275 -2.85 -23.02 -10.42
CA ALA A 275 -2.79 -23.45 -11.81
C ALA A 275 -4.16 -23.60 -12.49
N LEU A 276 -5.13 -22.76 -12.14
CA LEU A 276 -6.46 -22.78 -12.75
C LEU A 276 -6.32 -22.25 -14.16
N ALA A 277 -6.68 -23.03 -15.17
CA ALA A 277 -6.81 -22.48 -16.50
C ALA A 277 -8.19 -21.82 -16.66
N GLY A 278 -8.23 -20.84 -17.55
CA GLY A 278 -9.40 -20.02 -17.82
C GLY A 278 -9.70 -20.05 -19.32
N SER A 279 -10.92 -19.69 -19.72
CA SER A 279 -11.19 -19.42 -21.14
C SER A 279 -10.24 -18.34 -21.64
N THR A 280 -9.71 -18.49 -22.85
CA THR A 280 -8.87 -17.48 -23.49
C THR A 280 -9.65 -16.44 -24.30
N ASP A 281 -10.98 -16.41 -24.19
CA ASP A 281 -11.77 -15.27 -24.72
C ASP A 281 -11.31 -13.93 -24.07
N PRO A 282 -11.05 -13.86 -22.75
CA PRO A 282 -10.28 -12.78 -22.12
C PRO A 282 -8.76 -12.98 -22.21
N THR A 283 -8.00 -11.89 -22.10
CA THR A 283 -6.54 -11.94 -21.90
C THR A 283 -6.27 -12.48 -20.50
N LEU A 284 -5.49 -13.55 -20.41
CA LEU A 284 -5.10 -14.13 -19.13
C LEU A 284 -3.79 -13.51 -18.66
N VAL A 285 -3.71 -13.15 -17.38
CA VAL A 285 -2.46 -12.68 -16.76
C VAL A 285 -2.16 -13.50 -15.54
N TYR A 286 -1.07 -14.27 -15.60
CA TYR A 286 -0.61 -15.10 -14.50
C TYR A 286 0.48 -14.41 -13.69
N TYR A 287 0.23 -14.33 -12.38
CA TYR A 287 1.19 -13.95 -11.35
C TYR A 287 1.90 -15.19 -10.81
N MET A 288 3.07 -14.97 -10.20
CA MET A 288 3.80 -16.01 -9.46
C MET A 288 4.13 -17.24 -10.34
N CYS A 289 4.39 -17.02 -11.62
CA CYS A 289 4.53 -18.08 -12.63
C CYS A 289 5.97 -18.51 -12.92
N ALA A 290 6.99 -17.74 -12.50
CA ALA A 290 8.41 -17.96 -12.85
C ALA A 290 8.87 -19.42 -12.70
N SER A 291 8.70 -20.01 -11.51
CA SER A 291 9.10 -21.39 -11.23
C SER A 291 8.09 -22.45 -11.69
N ARG A 292 6.98 -22.03 -12.30
CA ARG A 292 5.83 -22.88 -12.63
C ARG A 292 5.43 -22.83 -14.11
N LEU A 293 6.24 -22.23 -14.98
CA LEU A 293 5.92 -22.13 -16.42
C LEU A 293 5.68 -23.51 -17.05
N ASN A 294 6.47 -24.52 -16.66
CA ASN A 294 6.28 -25.91 -17.08
C ASN A 294 4.90 -26.48 -16.71
N GLU A 295 4.50 -26.31 -15.44
CA GLU A 295 3.23 -26.79 -14.90
C GLU A 295 2.06 -26.04 -15.55
N LEU A 296 2.15 -24.71 -15.59
CA LEU A 296 1.16 -23.83 -16.20
C LEU A 296 0.92 -24.18 -17.68
N GLN A 297 1.99 -24.41 -18.46
CA GLN A 297 1.86 -24.84 -19.85
C GLN A 297 1.08 -26.16 -19.97
N ARG A 298 1.39 -27.16 -19.13
CA ARG A 298 0.70 -28.45 -19.17
C ARG A 298 -0.78 -28.30 -18.85
N THR A 299 -1.12 -27.50 -17.83
CA THR A 299 -2.53 -27.27 -17.46
C THR A 299 -3.29 -26.55 -18.57
N LEU A 300 -2.73 -25.47 -19.13
CA LEU A 300 -3.36 -24.74 -20.24
C LEU A 300 -3.64 -25.66 -21.44
N LYS A 301 -2.68 -26.52 -21.80
CA LYS A 301 -2.84 -27.51 -22.88
C LYS A 301 -3.88 -28.57 -22.56
N ALA A 302 -3.89 -29.08 -21.33
CA ALA A 302 -4.84 -30.10 -20.89
C ALA A 302 -6.29 -29.60 -20.90
N GLU A 303 -6.50 -28.29 -20.65
CA GLU A 303 -7.80 -27.64 -20.77
C GLU A 303 -8.18 -27.25 -22.21
N GLY A 304 -7.38 -27.66 -23.21
CA GLY A 304 -7.69 -27.50 -24.62
C GLY A 304 -7.41 -26.10 -25.18
N ILE A 305 -6.64 -25.27 -24.46
CA ILE A 305 -6.21 -23.97 -24.99
C ILE A 305 -5.20 -24.20 -26.12
N ASP A 306 -5.39 -23.49 -27.23
CA ASP A 306 -4.53 -23.58 -28.41
C ASP A 306 -3.05 -23.30 -28.03
N PRO A 307 -2.13 -24.27 -28.24
CA PRO A 307 -0.71 -24.11 -27.92
C PRO A 307 -0.01 -22.95 -28.65
N GLN A 308 -0.58 -22.47 -29.76
CA GLN A 308 -0.01 -21.36 -30.54
C GLN A 308 -0.44 -19.98 -30.02
N ILE A 309 -1.27 -19.90 -28.97
CA ILE A 309 -1.63 -18.61 -28.37
C ILE A 309 -0.35 -17.87 -27.93
N PRO A 310 -0.19 -16.59 -28.31
CA PRO A 310 0.95 -15.78 -27.92
C PRO A 310 1.04 -15.59 -26.41
N VAL A 311 2.28 -15.57 -25.92
CA VAL A 311 2.64 -15.32 -24.52
C VAL A 311 3.73 -14.25 -24.47
N ALA A 312 3.54 -13.24 -23.63
CA ALA A 312 4.58 -12.30 -23.23
C ALA A 312 4.95 -12.56 -21.78
N LEU A 313 6.19 -12.98 -21.56
CA LEU A 313 6.80 -13.12 -20.23
C LEU A 313 7.48 -11.79 -19.88
N VAL A 314 6.98 -11.12 -18.84
CA VAL A 314 7.45 -9.79 -18.42
C VAL A 314 8.15 -9.92 -17.07
N TYR A 315 9.48 -9.88 -17.10
CA TYR A 315 10.33 -9.96 -15.93
C TYR A 315 10.58 -8.55 -15.37
N LYS A 316 10.42 -8.39 -14.05
CA LYS A 316 10.59 -7.11 -13.34
C LYS A 316 9.86 -5.94 -14.00
N ALA A 317 8.56 -6.12 -14.26
CA ALA A 317 7.70 -5.08 -14.81
C ALA A 317 7.82 -3.76 -14.03
N GLY A 318 8.03 -2.66 -14.75
CA GLY A 318 8.19 -1.31 -14.22
C GLY A 318 9.61 -0.93 -13.79
N PHE A 319 10.51 -1.89 -13.60
CA PHE A 319 11.90 -1.63 -13.23
C PHE A 319 12.77 -1.22 -14.43
N VAL A 320 13.97 -0.70 -14.16
CA VAL A 320 14.92 -0.31 -15.20
C VAL A 320 15.49 -1.51 -15.95
N ASP A 321 15.70 -2.63 -15.25
CA ASP A 321 16.23 -3.90 -15.77
C ASP A 321 15.12 -4.85 -16.24
N GLU A 322 13.90 -4.32 -16.44
CA GLU A 322 12.79 -5.08 -17.02
C GLU A 322 13.17 -5.70 -18.37
N SER A 323 12.72 -6.94 -18.59
CA SER A 323 12.83 -7.61 -19.90
C SER A 323 11.51 -8.27 -20.30
N VAL A 324 11.23 -8.29 -21.61
CA VAL A 324 10.07 -8.97 -22.18
C VAL A 324 10.53 -10.05 -23.14
N THR A 325 10.06 -11.28 -22.92
CA THR A 325 10.29 -12.42 -23.79
C THR A 325 8.98 -12.83 -24.44
N LEU A 326 8.93 -12.78 -25.77
CA LEU A 326 7.78 -13.29 -26.54
C LEU A 326 7.95 -14.77 -26.85
N THR A 327 6.87 -15.52 -26.70
CA THR A 327 6.80 -16.96 -26.95
C THR A 327 5.35 -17.36 -27.22
N THR A 328 5.08 -18.65 -27.22
CA THR A 328 3.72 -19.23 -27.27
C THR A 328 3.50 -20.12 -26.05
N ILE A 329 2.26 -20.55 -25.82
CA ILE A 329 1.97 -21.56 -24.78
C ILE A 329 2.83 -22.82 -25.01
N ASP A 330 3.08 -23.21 -26.26
CA ASP A 330 3.87 -24.39 -26.59
C ASP A 330 5.34 -24.30 -26.13
N SER A 331 5.92 -23.10 -26.20
CA SER A 331 7.36 -22.88 -26.00
C SER A 331 7.72 -22.11 -24.72
N MET A 332 6.73 -21.66 -23.92
CA MET A 332 6.99 -20.82 -22.74
C MET A 332 7.87 -21.48 -21.68
N HIS A 333 7.78 -22.81 -21.51
CA HIS A 333 8.60 -23.54 -20.53
C HIS A 333 10.11 -23.51 -20.79
N LEU A 334 10.52 -23.22 -22.02
CA LEU A 334 11.94 -23.13 -22.40
C LEU A 334 12.59 -21.83 -21.91
N GLN A 335 11.77 -20.90 -21.42
CA GLN A 335 12.22 -19.57 -20.98
C GLN A 335 12.45 -19.59 -19.48
N GLU A 336 13.64 -20.02 -19.05
CA GLU A 336 14.04 -19.87 -17.65
C GLU A 336 14.15 -18.39 -17.29
N GLN A 337 13.29 -17.93 -16.39
CA GLN A 337 13.33 -16.56 -15.87
C GLN A 337 13.14 -16.55 -14.36
N ALA A 338 13.86 -15.64 -13.70
CA ALA A 338 13.75 -15.42 -12.27
C ALA A 338 12.43 -14.72 -11.91
N SER A 339 12.10 -14.70 -10.62
CA SER A 339 11.03 -13.86 -10.07
C SER A 339 11.54 -12.42 -9.82
N PRO A 340 10.67 -11.41 -9.88
CA PRO A 340 9.25 -11.46 -10.21
C PRO A 340 8.97 -11.53 -11.73
N LEU A 341 8.04 -12.41 -12.11
CA LEU A 341 7.62 -12.64 -13.50
C LEU A 341 6.09 -12.62 -13.61
N LEU A 342 5.58 -11.97 -14.67
CA LEU A 342 4.21 -12.12 -15.13
C LEU A 342 4.19 -12.79 -16.50
N ALA A 343 3.15 -13.60 -16.75
CA ALA A 343 2.85 -14.11 -18.09
C ALA A 343 1.52 -13.52 -18.58
N ILE A 344 1.57 -12.74 -19.66
CA ILE A 344 0.39 -12.26 -20.37
C ILE A 344 0.12 -13.22 -21.52
N ILE A 345 -1.01 -13.92 -21.48
CA ILE A 345 -1.38 -14.99 -22.41
C ILE A 345 -2.65 -14.58 -23.14
N GLY A 346 -2.59 -14.53 -24.47
CA GLY A 346 -3.71 -14.18 -25.32
C GLY A 346 -3.29 -13.46 -26.59
N ARG A 347 -4.25 -13.24 -27.49
CA ARG A 347 -3.99 -12.55 -28.78
C ARG A 347 -3.41 -11.15 -28.60
N THR A 348 -3.69 -10.48 -27.48
CA THR A 348 -3.13 -9.18 -27.14
C THR A 348 -1.61 -9.21 -26.98
N ALA A 349 -1.02 -10.31 -26.53
CA ALA A 349 0.43 -10.41 -26.34
C ALA A 349 1.24 -10.28 -27.65
N SER A 350 0.64 -10.60 -28.80
CA SER A 350 1.30 -10.37 -30.11
C SER A 350 1.39 -8.89 -30.50
N LEU A 351 0.67 -8.00 -29.80
CA LEU A 351 0.68 -6.55 -30.02
C LEU A 351 1.84 -5.86 -29.28
N TYR A 352 2.74 -6.62 -28.68
CA TYR A 352 3.94 -6.11 -28.02
C TYR A 352 4.65 -5.05 -28.86
N ARG A 353 4.96 -3.92 -28.22
CA ARG A 353 5.71 -2.83 -28.84
C ARG A 353 6.99 -2.60 -28.07
N ARG A 354 8.10 -3.13 -28.60
CA ARG A 354 9.43 -2.87 -28.04
C ARG A 354 9.72 -1.36 -28.09
N ARG A 355 9.91 -0.77 -26.91
CA ARG A 355 10.40 0.62 -26.78
C ARG A 355 11.87 0.59 -26.39
N PRO A 356 12.78 1.23 -27.15
CA PRO A 356 14.17 1.34 -26.72
C PRO A 356 14.25 2.15 -25.42
N LYS A 357 15.13 1.73 -24.50
CA LYS A 357 15.43 2.49 -23.28
C LYS A 357 16.49 3.53 -23.61
N ILE A 358 16.20 4.80 -23.30
CA ILE A 358 17.10 5.93 -23.53
C ILE A 358 17.45 6.52 -22.17
N LEU A 359 18.73 6.49 -21.82
CA LEU A 359 19.23 7.13 -20.61
C LEU A 359 19.30 8.64 -20.85
N TYR A 360 18.67 9.42 -19.99
CA TYR A 360 18.58 10.87 -20.12
C TYR A 360 19.36 11.54 -19.00
N THR A 361 20.31 12.42 -19.34
CA THR A 361 21.21 13.05 -18.36
C THR A 361 20.67 14.36 -17.80
N GLY A 362 19.64 14.93 -18.40
CA GLY A 362 19.01 16.18 -17.95
C GLY A 362 18.06 16.01 -16.76
N THR A 363 17.53 17.12 -16.27
CA THR A 363 16.64 17.18 -15.09
C THR A 363 15.16 17.03 -15.42
N GLU A 364 14.75 17.26 -16.67
CA GLU A 364 13.36 17.23 -17.11
C GLU A 364 13.12 16.14 -18.17
N PRO A 365 13.16 14.84 -17.79
CA PRO A 365 13.02 13.73 -18.74
C PRO A 365 11.70 13.75 -19.53
N CYS A 366 10.64 14.33 -18.96
CA CYS A 366 9.34 14.48 -19.62
C CYS A 366 9.37 15.41 -20.84
N ARG A 367 10.37 16.29 -20.97
CA ARG A 367 10.58 17.13 -22.15
C ARG A 367 11.39 16.43 -23.25
N CYS A 368 11.92 15.25 -22.98
CA CYS A 368 12.65 14.48 -23.99
C CYS A 368 11.67 13.89 -25.01
N LEU A 369 11.71 14.41 -26.24
CA LEU A 369 10.84 13.98 -27.34
C LEU A 369 11.34 12.74 -28.09
N LEU A 370 12.44 12.14 -27.66
CA LEU A 370 13.00 10.96 -28.32
C LEU A 370 12.03 9.77 -28.21
N PRO A 371 11.84 9.00 -29.29
CA PRO A 371 10.96 7.84 -29.27
C PRO A 371 11.58 6.71 -28.43
N GLY A 372 11.06 6.50 -27.23
CA GLY A 372 11.57 5.44 -26.33
C GLY A 372 11.04 5.54 -24.92
N LYS A 373 11.43 4.60 -24.06
CA LYS A 373 11.26 4.72 -22.60
C LYS A 373 12.41 5.60 -22.10
N ILE A 374 12.10 6.84 -21.76
CA ILE A 374 13.07 7.79 -21.21
C ILE A 374 13.32 7.43 -19.74
N VAL A 375 14.58 7.23 -19.38
CA VAL A 375 14.98 6.89 -18.02
C VAL A 375 15.96 7.95 -17.53
N SER A 376 15.62 8.62 -16.43
CA SER A 376 16.46 9.67 -15.85
C SER A 376 17.68 9.07 -15.15
N LEU A 377 18.88 9.53 -15.53
CA LEU A 377 20.13 9.18 -14.85
C LEU A 377 20.11 9.64 -13.38
N ILE A 378 19.49 10.79 -13.10
CA ILE A 378 19.37 11.33 -11.74
C ILE A 378 18.48 10.43 -10.89
N SER A 379 17.37 9.96 -11.45
CA SER A 379 16.46 9.04 -10.75
C SER A 379 17.15 7.71 -10.44
N LEU A 380 17.89 7.15 -11.41
CA LEU A 380 18.66 5.92 -11.20
C LEU A 380 19.75 6.08 -10.13
N LYS A 381 20.47 7.21 -10.15
CA LYS A 381 21.46 7.52 -9.11
C LYS A 381 20.83 7.53 -7.73
N ASN A 382 19.65 8.13 -7.57
CA ASN A 382 19.00 8.17 -6.27
C ASN A 382 18.50 6.79 -5.79
N GLN A 383 18.42 5.81 -6.69
CA GLN A 383 18.08 4.42 -6.37
C GLN A 383 19.31 3.52 -6.19
N ALA A 384 20.48 3.96 -6.63
CA ALA A 384 21.73 3.21 -6.59
C ALA A 384 22.63 3.71 -5.45
N ASN A 385 23.45 2.82 -4.89
CA ASN A 385 24.46 3.23 -3.91
C ASN A 385 25.56 4.08 -4.55
N SER A 386 25.88 3.80 -5.82
CA SER A 386 26.83 4.55 -6.63
C SER A 386 26.39 4.61 -8.08
N TYR A 387 26.85 5.63 -8.82
CA TYR A 387 26.66 5.67 -10.27
C TYR A 387 27.28 4.45 -10.98
N ASN A 388 28.35 3.88 -10.43
CA ASN A 388 29.03 2.72 -11.02
C ASN A 388 28.17 1.44 -10.99
N ASP A 389 27.08 1.42 -10.21
CA ASP A 389 26.15 0.29 -10.16
C ASP A 389 25.13 0.34 -11.32
N ILE A 390 25.10 1.44 -12.08
CA ILE A 390 24.18 1.58 -13.21
C ILE A 390 24.72 0.81 -14.41
N ASP A 391 24.05 -0.31 -14.73
CA ASP A 391 24.37 -1.09 -15.91
C ASP A 391 23.94 -0.38 -17.20
N LEU A 392 24.91 0.23 -17.88
CA LEU A 392 24.70 0.87 -19.18
C LEU A 392 24.25 -0.12 -20.27
N SER A 393 24.35 -1.43 -20.04
CA SER A 393 23.92 -2.46 -20.98
C SER A 393 22.43 -2.53 -21.23
N LEU A 394 21.65 -1.98 -20.30
CA LEU A 394 20.20 -1.95 -20.36
C LEU A 394 19.67 -0.92 -21.37
N PHE A 395 20.50 0.02 -21.81
CA PHE A 395 20.10 1.12 -22.67
C PHE A 395 20.47 0.87 -24.14
N SER A 396 19.67 1.44 -25.03
CA SER A 396 19.96 1.48 -26.47
C SER A 396 20.56 2.82 -26.90
N GLY A 397 20.46 3.84 -26.05
CA GLY A 397 21.06 5.14 -26.30
C GLY A 397 21.12 6.03 -25.07
N ILE A 398 21.88 7.12 -25.20
CA ILE A 398 22.04 8.16 -24.16
C ILE A 398 21.73 9.51 -24.79
N ALA A 399 20.95 10.33 -24.08
CA ALA A 399 20.62 11.69 -24.45
C ALA A 399 21.31 12.67 -23.50
N PHE A 400 22.28 13.40 -24.04
CA PHE A 400 23.03 14.45 -23.34
C PHE A 400 22.37 15.81 -23.53
N THR A 401 22.16 16.54 -22.43
CA THR A 401 21.50 17.85 -22.47
C THR A 401 22.45 19.04 -22.44
N THR A 402 23.65 18.88 -21.89
CA THR A 402 24.68 19.95 -21.86
C THR A 402 26.09 19.38 -22.08
N PRO A 403 27.06 20.22 -22.50
CA PRO A 403 28.47 19.81 -22.63
C PRO A 403 29.09 19.30 -21.32
N GLU A 404 28.78 19.91 -20.17
CA GLU A 404 29.34 19.56 -18.86
C GLU A 404 28.90 18.16 -18.41
N GLN A 405 27.69 17.75 -18.80
CA GLN A 405 27.19 16.41 -18.53
C GLN A 405 27.96 15.35 -19.32
N VAL A 406 28.48 15.68 -20.50
CA VAL A 406 29.33 14.74 -21.27
C VAL A 406 30.62 14.46 -20.49
N ASP A 407 31.30 15.50 -20.01
CA ASP A 407 32.52 15.35 -19.21
C ASP A 407 32.23 14.55 -17.93
N SER A 408 31.22 14.98 -17.16
CA SER A 408 30.84 14.31 -15.91
C SER A 408 30.48 12.84 -16.12
N PHE A 409 29.78 12.52 -17.21
CA PHE A 409 29.42 11.14 -17.52
C PHE A 409 30.64 10.29 -17.85
N LEU A 410 31.60 10.82 -18.62
CA LEU A 410 32.83 10.10 -18.96
C LEU A 410 33.75 9.93 -17.75
N GLU A 411 33.77 10.89 -16.82
CA GLU A 411 34.50 10.76 -15.55
C GLU A 411 33.94 9.61 -14.69
N ILE A 412 32.62 9.44 -14.69
CA ILE A 412 31.93 8.42 -13.91
C ILE A 412 32.03 7.04 -14.58
N PHE A 413 31.63 6.94 -15.84
CA PHE A 413 31.45 5.67 -16.55
C PHE A 413 32.63 5.28 -17.44
N GLY A 414 33.64 6.14 -17.58
CA GLY A 414 34.77 5.90 -18.47
C GLY A 414 34.38 6.04 -19.94
N GLN A 415 34.61 4.98 -20.73
CA GLN A 415 34.31 4.99 -22.15
C GLN A 415 32.85 4.61 -22.45
N ILE A 416 32.27 5.25 -23.46
CA ILE A 416 30.93 4.94 -23.93
C ILE A 416 31.02 3.83 -24.98
N SER A 417 30.29 2.74 -24.73
CA SER A 417 30.19 1.61 -25.66
C SER A 417 29.63 2.04 -27.02
N SER A 418 30.27 1.61 -28.12
CA SER A 418 29.88 1.93 -29.50
C SER A 418 28.48 1.44 -29.90
N ARG A 419 27.90 0.47 -29.17
CA ARG A 419 26.51 0.01 -29.37
C ARG A 419 25.44 1.04 -28.99
N LEU A 420 25.78 2.05 -28.19
CA LEU A 420 24.83 3.04 -27.69
C LEU A 420 24.68 4.16 -28.72
N VAL A 421 23.44 4.47 -29.08
CA VAL A 421 23.13 5.64 -29.90
C VAL A 421 23.20 6.90 -29.05
N LEU A 422 23.98 7.89 -29.47
CA LEU A 422 24.14 9.14 -28.73
C LEU A 422 23.30 10.25 -29.34
N TYR A 423 22.57 10.94 -28.48
CA TYR A 423 21.80 12.12 -28.82
C TYR A 423 22.37 13.32 -28.07
N ALA A 424 22.54 14.43 -28.78
CA ALA A 424 23.07 15.66 -28.22
C ALA A 424 22.06 16.79 -28.40
N TYR A 425 21.56 17.34 -27.30
CA TYR A 425 20.70 18.52 -27.36
C TYR A 425 21.56 19.77 -27.52
N GLY A 426 21.40 20.45 -28.66
CA GLY A 426 22.16 21.63 -29.04
C GLY A 426 23.53 21.34 -29.67
N LYS A 427 24.02 22.31 -30.45
CA LYS A 427 25.30 22.19 -31.19
C LYS A 427 26.50 22.05 -30.26
N ALA A 428 26.55 22.83 -29.18
CA ALA A 428 27.66 22.78 -28.23
C ALA A 428 27.86 21.39 -27.61
N THR A 429 26.77 20.71 -27.24
CA THR A 429 26.81 19.34 -26.69
C THR A 429 27.31 18.34 -27.75
N ALA A 430 26.90 18.49 -29.01
CA ALA A 430 27.34 17.64 -30.10
C ALA A 430 28.83 17.83 -30.41
N GLU A 431 29.31 19.08 -30.40
CA GLU A 431 30.73 19.42 -30.57
C GLU A 431 31.57 18.81 -29.44
N LYS A 432 31.09 18.91 -28.20
CA LYS A 432 31.75 18.31 -27.04
C LYS A 432 31.91 16.79 -27.15
N LEU A 433 30.87 16.09 -27.59
CA LEU A 433 30.94 14.64 -27.84
C LEU A 433 31.97 14.31 -28.93
N ARG A 434 32.02 15.12 -30.00
CA ARG A 434 33.00 14.95 -31.09
C ARG A 434 34.43 15.18 -30.62
N GLU A 435 34.68 16.17 -29.77
CA GLU A 435 35.99 16.40 -29.13
C GLU A 435 36.46 15.19 -28.32
N LYS A 436 35.52 14.46 -27.71
CA LYS A 436 35.77 13.23 -26.95
C LYS A 436 35.82 11.97 -27.81
N GLY A 437 35.73 12.11 -29.13
CA GLY A 437 35.83 11.01 -30.09
C GLY A 437 34.51 10.27 -30.36
N TYR A 438 33.37 10.83 -29.98
CA TYR A 438 32.06 10.22 -30.18
C TYR A 438 31.22 10.98 -31.21
N ASN A 439 30.50 10.23 -32.06
CA ASN A 439 29.50 10.80 -32.96
C ASN A 439 28.12 10.77 -32.30
N ALA A 440 27.35 11.83 -32.46
CA ALA A 440 26.01 11.95 -31.91
C ALA A 440 25.05 12.60 -32.89
N THR A 441 23.77 12.22 -32.81
CA THR A 441 22.69 12.86 -33.55
C THR A 441 22.26 14.11 -32.79
N THR A 442 22.42 15.29 -33.42
CA THR A 442 21.98 16.56 -32.83
C THR A 442 20.45 16.64 -32.78
N GLN A 443 19.93 17.09 -31.64
CA GLN A 443 18.52 17.40 -31.40
C GLN A 443 18.42 18.88 -31.00
N GLU A 444 17.34 19.55 -31.38
CA GLU A 444 17.04 20.89 -30.85
C GLU A 444 16.23 20.75 -29.55
N LEU A 445 16.59 21.54 -28.53
CA LEU A 445 15.71 21.75 -27.38
C LEU A 445 14.55 22.61 -27.87
N MET A 446 13.30 22.17 -27.65
CA MET A 446 12.19 23.12 -27.81
C MET A 446 12.32 24.20 -26.74
N PRO A 447 12.05 25.48 -27.08
CA PRO A 447 12.18 26.61 -26.17
C PRO A 447 11.33 26.49 -24.90
#